data_AF-A0A163BEY1-F1
#
_entry.id   AF-A0A163BEY1-F1
#
_cell.length_a   1.000
_cell.length_b   1.000
_cell.length_c   1.000
_cell.angle_alpha   90.00
_cell.angle_beta   90.00
_cell.angle_gamma   90.00
#
_symmetry.space_group_name_H-M   'P 1'
#
loop_
_entity.id
_entity.type
_entity.pdbx_description
1 polymer ?
#
loop_
_entity_poly.entity_id
_entity_poly.type
_entity_poly.pdbx_seq_one_letter_code
_entity_poly.pdbx_strand_id
1 'polypeptide(L)'
;MATPQSSHQSPRSSQTWISNSAASTSTSRMNDLPLQLSPAQVEAQQILKHLLSKLSEPESRYYEKYGRWAERHARLDDFCLRCVRPQVWAYLNGRWSLDASLKTIAGDLRSDARAIYLNGVLGLDKRVRIYIGQASSLRPRIAQHLNFRFRRDNPSLHYHALQSSVYNAIGVLAVLPGPGMGNHTLPGMDDPGLLLNVLEMWMCLVFRSLPVATLKEWIPVGVSSGRREGKEGEFGGLNIRSPLDQGDGRAGWIDLSTNEDPLVREYLGVGAAKSEQPREQRGAETEKRKREYAEKARKLNQSQKGMHLTANTLVVFGMGVVLGIAIVKGFGAPVPKR
;
A
#
# COMPACT_ATOMS: atom_id res chain seq x y z
N MET A 1 37.28 -62.51 11.87
CA MET A 1 37.09 -61.29 12.68
C MET A 1 35.66 -60.83 12.48
N ALA A 2 34.85 -60.95 13.54
CA ALA A 2 33.40 -60.77 13.53
C ALA A 2 32.99 -59.43 14.19
N THR A 3 31.87 -58.89 13.74
CA THR A 3 31.00 -57.84 14.35
C THR A 3 30.51 -58.26 15.77
N PRO A 4 29.86 -57.42 16.64
CA PRO A 4 28.92 -56.32 16.34
C PRO A 4 28.77 -55.13 17.35
N GLN A 5 27.86 -54.20 16.97
CA GLN A 5 27.00 -53.23 17.71
C GLN A 5 27.16 -52.97 19.23
N SER A 6 27.02 -51.70 19.63
CA SER A 6 26.03 -51.33 20.66
C SER A 6 25.56 -49.87 20.57
N SER A 7 24.27 -49.74 20.87
CA SER A 7 23.41 -48.55 20.92
C SER A 7 23.49 -47.84 22.27
N HIS A 8 23.42 -46.50 22.28
CA HIS A 8 22.92 -45.77 23.44
C HIS A 8 21.92 -44.69 23.00
N GLN A 9 20.64 -45.02 23.20
CA GLN A 9 19.56 -44.05 23.39
C GLN A 9 19.49 -43.71 24.88
N SER A 10 19.27 -42.43 25.18
CA SER A 10 18.88 -41.94 26.50
C SER A 10 17.71 -40.96 26.36
N PRO A 11 16.89 -40.81 27.41
CA PRO A 11 15.44 -40.71 27.28
C PRO A 11 14.89 -39.29 27.16
N ARG A 12 13.70 -39.22 26.54
CA ARG A 12 12.79 -38.07 26.54
C ARG A 12 12.45 -37.64 27.97
N SER A 13 12.60 -36.35 28.24
CA SER A 13 11.85 -35.66 29.29
C SER A 13 10.83 -34.71 28.64
N SER A 14 9.61 -34.83 29.14
CA SER A 14 8.41 -34.16 28.69
C SER A 14 8.41 -32.71 29.13
N GLN A 15 8.37 -31.76 28.18
CA GLN A 15 7.86 -30.42 28.43
C GLN A 15 6.71 -30.13 27.48
N THR A 16 5.51 -30.41 27.98
CA THR A 16 4.23 -29.94 27.47
C THR A 16 4.18 -28.41 27.58
N TRP A 17 4.58 -27.73 26.52
CA TRP A 17 4.14 -26.35 26.30
C TRP A 17 2.72 -26.41 25.75
N ILE A 18 1.76 -26.04 26.58
CA ILE A 18 0.40 -25.72 26.16
C ILE A 18 0.50 -24.45 25.32
N SER A 19 0.72 -24.64 24.03
CA SER A 19 0.54 -23.60 23.03
C SER A 19 -0.96 -23.40 22.88
N ASN A 20 -1.48 -22.32 23.46
CA ASN A 20 -2.79 -21.77 23.09
C ASN A 20 -2.73 -21.33 21.62
N SER A 21 -2.91 -22.28 20.73
CA SER A 21 -3.09 -22.09 19.29
C SER A 21 -4.53 -21.64 19.03
N ALA A 22 -4.83 -20.40 19.39
CA ALA A 22 -6.02 -19.69 18.93
C ALA A 22 -5.58 -18.43 18.17
N ALA A 23 -4.79 -18.64 17.12
CA ALA A 23 -4.71 -17.71 16.01
C ALA A 23 -5.32 -18.43 14.82
N SER A 24 -6.55 -18.07 14.50
CA SER A 24 -7.26 -18.54 13.31
C SER A 24 -6.36 -18.36 12.09
N THR A 25 -5.84 -19.46 11.55
CA THR A 25 -5.42 -19.54 10.17
C THR A 25 -6.64 -19.20 9.33
N SER A 26 -6.77 -17.94 8.91
CA SER A 26 -7.77 -17.55 7.93
C SER A 26 -7.46 -18.38 6.68
N THR A 27 -8.26 -19.41 6.44
CA THR A 27 -8.21 -20.20 5.23
C THR A 27 -8.32 -19.22 4.07
N SER A 28 -7.23 -19.11 3.34
CA SER A 28 -7.04 -18.13 2.29
C SER A 28 -8.06 -18.43 1.19
N ARG A 29 -9.14 -17.64 1.15
CA ARG A 29 -10.10 -17.63 0.06
C ARG A 29 -9.81 -16.39 -0.77
N MET A 30 -9.92 -16.50 -2.11
CA MET A 30 -9.93 -15.31 -2.96
C MET A 30 -11.07 -14.40 -2.52
N ASN A 31 -10.90 -13.09 -2.72
CA ASN A 31 -11.98 -12.15 -2.43
C ASN A 31 -13.13 -12.38 -3.41
N ASP A 32 -14.35 -12.43 -2.90
CA ASP A 32 -15.54 -12.44 -3.73
C ASP A 32 -15.80 -11.03 -4.26
N LEU A 33 -16.25 -10.95 -5.51
CA LEU A 33 -16.70 -9.69 -6.08
C LEU A 33 -18.14 -9.41 -5.63
N PRO A 34 -18.46 -8.17 -5.26
CA PRO A 34 -19.83 -7.81 -4.95
C PRO A 34 -20.71 -7.91 -6.20
N LEU A 35 -22.00 -8.17 -6.00
CA LEU A 35 -22.99 -8.22 -7.09
C LEU A 35 -23.09 -6.89 -7.85
N GLN A 36 -22.82 -5.78 -7.15
CA GLN A 36 -22.78 -4.44 -7.71
C GLN A 36 -21.42 -3.81 -7.41
N LEU A 37 -20.73 -3.34 -8.45
CA LEU A 37 -19.45 -2.66 -8.33
C LEU A 37 -19.68 -1.21 -7.89
N SER A 38 -18.86 -0.75 -6.94
CA SER A 38 -18.79 0.66 -6.58
C SER A 38 -18.22 1.51 -7.73
N PRO A 39 -18.42 2.85 -7.73
CA PRO A 39 -17.88 3.73 -8.78
C PRO A 39 -16.37 3.56 -8.98
N ALA A 40 -15.60 3.46 -7.89
CA ALA A 40 -14.16 3.23 -7.98
C ALA A 40 -13.81 1.87 -8.60
N GLN A 41 -14.59 0.82 -8.33
CA GLN A 41 -14.40 -0.50 -8.93
C GLN A 41 -14.76 -0.51 -10.42
N VAL A 42 -15.80 0.23 -10.82
CA VAL A 42 -16.17 0.39 -12.24
C VAL A 42 -15.07 1.10 -13.01
N GLU A 43 -14.57 2.23 -12.50
CA GLU A 43 -13.45 2.96 -13.12
C GLU A 43 -12.20 2.07 -13.21
N ALA A 44 -11.85 1.37 -12.12
CA ALA A 44 -10.70 0.47 -12.10
C ALA A 44 -10.86 -0.70 -13.08
N GLN A 45 -12.05 -1.29 -13.20
CA GLN A 45 -12.32 -2.35 -14.17
C GLN A 45 -12.22 -1.83 -15.61
N GLN A 46 -12.70 -0.61 -15.90
CA GLN A 46 -12.58 0.00 -17.22
C GLN A 46 -11.09 0.20 -17.60
N ILE A 47 -10.28 0.70 -16.66
CA ILE A 47 -8.83 0.84 -16.85
C ILE A 47 -8.17 -0.52 -17.11
N LEU A 48 -8.54 -1.55 -16.34
CA LEU A 48 -7.98 -2.90 -16.50
C LEU A 48 -8.30 -3.50 -17.86
N LYS A 49 -9.57 -3.43 -18.27
CA LYS A 49 -10.01 -3.93 -19.58
C LYS A 49 -9.30 -3.21 -20.72
N HIS A 50 -9.15 -1.89 -20.62
CA HIS A 50 -8.40 -1.12 -21.61
C HIS A 50 -6.91 -1.52 -21.65
N LEU A 51 -6.27 -1.66 -20.48
CA LEU A 51 -4.88 -2.11 -20.38
C LEU A 51 -4.70 -3.49 -21.04
N LEU A 52 -5.53 -4.47 -20.68
CA LEU A 52 -5.44 -5.82 -21.27
C LEU A 52 -5.70 -5.81 -22.78
N SER A 53 -6.68 -5.03 -23.24
CA SER A 53 -6.94 -4.84 -24.68
C SER A 53 -5.72 -4.29 -25.41
N LYS A 54 -5.09 -3.24 -24.89
CA LYS A 54 -3.87 -2.66 -25.48
C LYS A 54 -2.67 -3.61 -25.47
N LEU A 55 -2.59 -4.51 -24.49
CA LEU A 55 -1.53 -5.52 -24.46
C LEU A 55 -1.75 -6.60 -25.52
N SER A 56 -3.02 -6.89 -25.86
CA SER A 56 -3.42 -7.86 -26.88
C SER A 56 -3.46 -7.29 -28.31
N GLU A 57 -3.20 -5.99 -28.51
CA GLU A 57 -3.08 -5.42 -29.85
C GLU A 57 -1.79 -5.93 -30.53
N PRO A 58 -1.84 -6.54 -31.73
CA PRO A 58 -0.66 -7.07 -32.40
C PRO A 58 0.44 -6.04 -32.70
N GLU A 59 0.05 -4.76 -32.84
CA GLU A 59 0.96 -3.64 -33.06
C GLU A 59 1.60 -3.11 -31.77
N SER A 60 1.11 -3.56 -30.61
CA SER A 60 1.65 -3.17 -29.31
C SER A 60 3.08 -3.70 -29.16
N ARG A 61 4.00 -2.83 -28.77
CA ARG A 61 5.38 -3.24 -28.44
C ARG A 61 5.45 -4.29 -27.33
N TYR A 62 4.37 -4.44 -26.57
CA TYR A 62 4.25 -5.39 -25.47
C TYR A 62 3.61 -6.72 -25.88
N TYR A 63 3.12 -6.84 -27.12
CA TYR A 63 2.35 -8.00 -27.58
C TYR A 63 3.11 -9.32 -27.46
N GLU A 64 4.40 -9.33 -27.86
CA GLU A 64 5.23 -10.54 -27.82
C GLU A 64 5.32 -11.14 -26.41
N LYS A 65 5.44 -10.27 -25.40
CA LYS A 65 5.62 -10.67 -24.00
C LYS A 65 4.30 -10.85 -23.26
N TYR A 66 3.35 -9.92 -23.45
CA TYR A 66 2.12 -9.84 -22.66
C TYR A 66 0.87 -10.22 -23.46
N GLY A 67 0.81 -9.93 -24.76
CA GLY A 67 -0.40 -10.12 -25.57
C GLY A 67 -0.84 -11.58 -25.61
N ARG A 68 0.06 -12.47 -26.03
CA ARG A 68 -0.21 -13.93 -26.06
C ARG A 68 -0.53 -14.51 -24.68
N TRP A 69 0.11 -13.97 -23.64
CA TRP A 69 -0.16 -14.36 -22.26
C TRP A 69 -1.55 -13.90 -21.80
N ALA A 70 -1.96 -12.67 -22.12
CA ALA A 70 -3.27 -12.15 -21.75
C ALA A 70 -4.40 -12.89 -22.48
N GLU A 71 -4.23 -13.16 -23.79
CA GLU A 71 -5.25 -13.80 -24.64
C GLU A 71 -5.60 -15.23 -24.21
N ARG A 72 -4.62 -16.01 -23.75
CA ARG A 72 -4.84 -17.40 -23.35
C ARG A 72 -5.56 -17.55 -22.01
N HIS A 73 -5.67 -16.46 -21.22
CA HIS A 73 -6.26 -16.47 -19.89
C HIS A 73 -7.65 -15.84 -19.90
N ALA A 74 -8.67 -16.68 -20.12
CA ALA A 74 -10.06 -16.25 -19.99
C ALA A 74 -10.32 -15.69 -18.58
N ARG A 75 -11.05 -14.57 -18.51
CA ARG A 75 -11.44 -13.89 -17.25
C ARG A 75 -10.25 -13.41 -16.40
N LEU A 76 -9.11 -13.12 -17.03
CA LEU A 76 -7.95 -12.53 -16.35
C LEU A 76 -8.31 -11.21 -15.64
N ASP A 77 -9.23 -10.42 -16.20
CA ASP A 77 -9.73 -9.19 -15.60
C ASP A 77 -10.47 -9.44 -14.27
N ASP A 78 -11.39 -10.40 -14.24
CA ASP A 78 -12.11 -10.84 -13.03
C ASP A 78 -11.13 -11.33 -11.96
N PHE A 79 -10.13 -12.11 -12.36
CA PHE A 79 -9.11 -12.63 -11.46
C PHE A 79 -8.27 -11.50 -10.84
N CYS A 80 -7.78 -10.56 -11.66
CA CYS A 80 -7.06 -9.38 -11.20
C CYS A 80 -7.88 -8.56 -10.19
N LEU A 81 -9.19 -8.35 -10.45
CA LEU A 81 -10.10 -7.69 -9.51
C LEU A 81 -10.20 -8.40 -8.16
N ARG A 82 -10.23 -9.74 -8.15
CA ARG A 82 -10.28 -10.55 -6.92
C ARG A 82 -8.95 -10.53 -6.14
N CYS A 83 -7.83 -10.30 -6.81
CA CYS A 83 -6.53 -10.12 -6.14
C CYS A 83 -6.47 -8.84 -5.31
N VAL A 84 -7.27 -7.81 -5.64
CA VAL A 84 -7.30 -6.54 -4.90
C VAL A 84 -7.98 -6.72 -3.56
N ARG A 85 -7.36 -6.19 -2.50
CA ARG A 85 -7.90 -6.26 -1.15
C ARG A 85 -9.16 -5.38 -1.02
N PRO A 86 -10.23 -5.84 -0.35
CA PRO A 86 -11.47 -5.07 -0.22
C PRO A 86 -11.29 -3.66 0.39
N GLN A 87 -10.34 -3.51 1.31
CA GLN A 87 -10.04 -2.22 1.95
C GLN A 87 -9.56 -1.16 0.96
N VAL A 88 -8.96 -1.58 -0.16
CA VAL A 88 -8.53 -0.67 -1.24
C VAL A 88 -9.73 -0.05 -1.91
N TRP A 89 -10.81 -0.80 -2.12
CA TRP A 89 -12.04 -0.26 -2.69
C TRP A 89 -12.70 0.75 -1.75
N ALA A 90 -12.69 0.47 -0.44
CA ALA A 90 -13.16 1.44 0.56
C ALA A 90 -12.31 2.73 0.55
N TYR A 91 -10.99 2.60 0.42
CA TYR A 91 -10.08 3.74 0.28
C TYR A 91 -10.37 4.57 -0.98
N LEU A 92 -10.50 3.92 -2.13
CA LEU A 92 -10.68 4.60 -3.42
C LEU A 92 -12.02 5.33 -3.54
N ASN A 93 -13.08 4.81 -2.90
CA ASN A 93 -14.38 5.49 -2.83
C ASN A 93 -14.41 6.61 -1.77
N GLY A 94 -13.46 6.60 -0.83
CA GLY A 94 -13.39 7.57 0.25
C GLY A 94 -12.61 8.83 -0.12
N ARG A 95 -12.52 9.77 0.83
CA ARG A 95 -11.62 10.91 0.72
C ARG A 95 -10.19 10.47 1.02
N TRP A 96 -9.29 10.76 0.08
CA TRP A 96 -7.89 10.36 0.19
C TRP A 96 -7.21 11.14 1.31
N SER A 97 -6.47 10.42 2.16
CA SER A 97 -5.65 10.97 3.23
C SER A 97 -4.52 10.01 3.60
N LEU A 98 -3.35 10.56 3.88
CA LEU A 98 -2.18 9.74 4.20
C LEU A 98 -2.29 9.09 5.58
N ASP A 99 -2.81 9.82 6.57
CA ASP A 99 -2.84 9.36 7.96
C ASP A 99 -4.05 8.46 8.27
N ALA A 100 -5.26 8.89 7.92
CA ALA A 100 -6.47 8.18 8.29
C ALA A 100 -6.79 7.02 7.33
N SER A 101 -6.78 7.27 6.02
CA SER A 101 -7.23 6.27 5.05
C SER A 101 -6.11 5.31 4.63
N LEU A 102 -4.85 5.73 4.54
CA LEU A 102 -3.78 4.83 4.11
C LEU A 102 -3.47 3.72 5.14
N LYS A 103 -3.68 4.00 6.44
CA LYS A 103 -3.59 2.97 7.50
C LYS A 103 -4.61 1.86 7.31
N THR A 104 -5.79 2.14 6.75
CA THR A 104 -6.83 1.12 6.52
C THR A 104 -6.40 0.09 5.47
N ILE A 105 -5.51 0.49 4.55
CA ILE A 105 -4.97 -0.40 3.52
C ILE A 105 -3.60 -0.98 3.89
N ALA A 106 -3.07 -0.75 5.10
CA ALA A 106 -1.75 -1.25 5.53
C ALA A 106 -1.56 -2.75 5.26
N GLY A 107 -2.57 -3.56 5.62
CA GLY A 107 -2.51 -5.02 5.44
C GLY A 107 -1.41 -5.67 6.31
N ASP A 108 -1.08 -6.92 6.00
CA ASP A 108 0.03 -7.62 6.64
C ASP A 108 1.35 -7.39 5.90
N LEU A 109 2.10 -6.39 6.33
CA LEU A 109 3.42 -6.05 5.77
C LEU A 109 4.51 -7.08 6.10
N ARG A 110 4.23 -8.05 6.97
CA ARG A 110 5.16 -9.14 7.34
C ARG A 110 4.89 -10.41 6.54
N SER A 111 3.88 -10.42 5.68
CA SER A 111 3.59 -11.54 4.80
C SER A 111 4.75 -11.80 3.84
N ASP A 112 5.04 -13.08 3.59
CA ASP A 112 5.96 -13.50 2.52
C ASP A 112 5.25 -13.64 1.16
N ALA A 113 3.98 -13.21 1.06
CA ALA A 113 3.20 -13.30 -0.17
C ALA A 113 3.73 -12.40 -1.31
N ARG A 114 3.39 -12.79 -2.53
CA ARG A 114 3.54 -11.97 -3.74
C ARG A 114 2.45 -10.90 -3.74
N ALA A 115 2.82 -9.64 -3.88
CA ALA A 115 1.88 -8.55 -3.68
C ALA A 115 2.25 -7.28 -4.44
N ILE A 116 1.23 -6.44 -4.67
CA ILE A 116 1.37 -5.04 -5.03
C ILE A 116 1.22 -4.20 -3.76
N TYR A 117 2.15 -3.31 -3.51
CA TYR A 117 2.13 -2.38 -2.40
C TYR A 117 2.10 -0.93 -2.89
N LEU A 118 1.67 -0.06 -2.00
CA LEU A 118 1.67 1.38 -2.13
C LEU A 118 2.54 1.97 -1.02
N ASN A 119 3.34 2.99 -1.33
CA ASN A 119 4.02 3.82 -0.34
C ASN A 119 3.62 5.28 -0.55
N GLY A 120 2.83 5.81 0.37
CA GLY A 120 2.46 7.22 0.42
C GLY A 120 3.51 7.99 1.23
N VAL A 121 4.05 9.05 0.65
CA VAL A 121 5.17 9.81 1.20
C VAL A 121 4.75 11.27 1.36
N LEU A 122 4.78 11.78 2.59
CA LEU A 122 4.56 13.20 2.88
C LEU A 122 5.91 13.93 2.90
N GLY A 123 6.14 14.73 1.86
CA GLY A 123 7.35 15.53 1.72
C GLY A 123 7.45 16.64 2.77
N LEU A 124 8.68 17.16 2.96
CA LEU A 124 8.93 18.36 3.77
C LEU A 124 8.22 19.61 3.22
N ASP A 125 7.85 19.58 1.94
CA ASP A 125 7.04 20.57 1.24
C ASP A 125 5.52 20.40 1.47
N LYS A 126 5.13 19.49 2.36
CA LYS A 126 3.74 19.15 2.71
C LYS A 126 2.92 18.55 1.55
N ARG A 127 3.56 18.13 0.47
CA ARG A 127 2.89 17.44 -0.63
C ARG A 127 2.96 15.93 -0.42
N VAL A 128 1.85 15.25 -0.71
CA VAL A 128 1.81 13.78 -0.67
C VAL A 128 2.14 13.23 -2.06
N ARG A 129 2.98 12.21 -2.08
CA ARG A 129 3.38 11.51 -3.30
C ARG A 129 3.20 10.02 -3.13
N ILE A 130 2.80 9.34 -4.19
CA ILE A 130 2.53 7.90 -4.18
C ILE A 130 3.53 7.17 -5.07
N TYR A 131 4.08 6.10 -4.51
CA TYR A 131 4.81 5.09 -5.23
C TYR A 131 4.03 3.77 -5.16
N ILE A 132 3.82 3.12 -6.30
CA ILE A 132 3.30 1.75 -6.39
C ILE A 132 4.47 0.83 -6.74
N GLY A 133 4.55 -0.33 -6.10
CA GLY A 133 5.55 -1.33 -6.43
C GLY A 133 5.03 -2.74 -6.26
N GLN A 134 5.72 -3.69 -6.88
CA GLN A 134 5.49 -5.11 -6.69
C GLN A 134 6.56 -5.78 -5.83
N ALA A 135 6.20 -6.92 -5.25
CA ALA A 135 7.10 -7.76 -4.47
C ALA A 135 6.81 -9.24 -4.76
N SER A 136 7.85 -10.01 -5.05
CA SER A 136 7.77 -11.48 -5.05
C SER A 136 7.65 -12.06 -3.64
N SER A 137 8.14 -11.30 -2.65
CA SER A 137 7.94 -11.52 -1.22
C SER A 137 7.86 -10.17 -0.54
N LEU A 138 6.71 -9.87 0.07
CA LEU A 138 6.41 -8.53 0.59
C LEU A 138 7.32 -8.16 1.77
N ARG A 139 7.48 -9.02 2.77
CA ARG A 139 8.30 -8.77 3.96
C ARG A 139 9.72 -8.27 3.65
N PRO A 140 10.57 -8.99 2.88
CA PRO A 140 11.91 -8.50 2.58
C PRO A 140 11.89 -7.21 1.75
N ARG A 141 10.90 -7.05 0.85
CA ARG A 141 10.77 -5.82 0.06
C ARG A 141 10.45 -4.61 0.93
N ILE A 142 9.55 -4.72 1.90
CA ILE A 142 9.26 -3.64 2.85
C ILE A 142 10.48 -3.34 3.73
N ALA A 143 11.22 -4.37 4.17
CA ALA A 143 12.45 -4.17 4.93
C ALA A 143 13.49 -3.34 4.14
N GLN A 144 13.64 -3.57 2.83
CA GLN A 144 14.49 -2.77 1.95
C GLN A 144 14.07 -1.29 1.93
N HIS A 145 12.77 -1.01 1.82
CA HIS A 145 12.24 0.37 1.85
C HIS A 145 12.56 1.09 3.14
N LEU A 146 12.55 0.39 4.28
CA LEU A 146 12.83 0.96 5.60
C LEU A 146 14.34 1.08 5.87
N ASN A 147 15.17 0.28 5.21
CA ASN A 147 16.62 0.27 5.39
C ASN A 147 17.29 1.47 4.68
N PHE A 148 17.84 2.39 5.47
CA PHE A 148 18.56 3.56 4.95
C PHE A 148 19.75 3.21 4.04
N ARG A 149 20.55 2.20 4.41
CA ARG A 149 21.72 1.79 3.63
C ARG A 149 21.30 1.25 2.27
N PHE A 150 20.25 0.44 2.24
CA PHE A 150 19.70 -0.06 0.98
C PHE A 150 19.25 1.10 0.08
N ARG A 151 18.53 2.09 0.63
CA ARG A 151 18.07 3.25 -0.14
C ARG A 151 19.22 4.09 -0.70
N ARG A 152 20.28 4.28 0.08
CA ARG A 152 21.50 4.99 -0.35
C ARG A 152 22.18 4.28 -1.52
N ASP A 153 22.29 2.96 -1.43
CA ASP A 153 23.03 2.16 -2.41
C ASP A 153 22.20 1.86 -3.68
N ASN A 154 20.90 2.19 -3.70
CA ASN A 154 19.96 1.93 -4.81
C ASN A 154 19.17 3.20 -5.18
N PRO A 155 19.82 4.28 -5.64
CA PRO A 155 19.16 5.57 -5.83
C PRO A 155 17.98 5.50 -6.81
N SER A 156 16.86 6.13 -6.42
CA SER A 156 15.65 6.26 -7.25
C SER A 156 14.87 7.49 -6.81
N LEU A 157 13.95 7.98 -7.67
CA LEU A 157 13.05 9.08 -7.30
C LEU A 157 12.23 8.75 -6.04
N HIS A 158 11.78 7.50 -5.89
CA HIS A 158 11.06 7.04 -4.70
C HIS A 158 11.91 7.17 -3.43
N TYR A 159 13.17 6.76 -3.48
CA TYR A 159 14.05 6.85 -2.32
C TYR A 159 14.51 8.28 -2.03
N HIS A 160 14.66 9.10 -3.07
CA HIS A 160 14.86 10.53 -2.92
C HIS A 160 13.67 11.17 -2.18
N ALA A 161 12.43 10.82 -2.56
CA ALA A 161 11.23 11.27 -1.88
C ALA A 161 11.19 10.85 -0.41
N LEU A 162 11.54 9.58 -0.10
CA LEU A 162 11.59 9.09 1.28
C LEU A 162 12.65 9.82 2.12
N GLN A 163 13.81 10.15 1.57
CA GLN A 163 14.86 10.91 2.27
C GLN A 163 14.41 12.33 2.62
N SER A 164 13.61 12.93 1.73
CA SER A 164 13.05 14.28 1.84
C SER A 164 11.62 14.30 2.42
N SER A 165 11.27 13.31 3.25
CA SER A 165 9.94 13.17 3.85
C SER A 165 9.96 13.35 5.38
N VAL A 166 8.80 13.75 5.92
CA VAL A 166 8.53 13.76 7.37
C VAL A 166 7.81 12.50 7.84
N TYR A 167 7.08 11.86 6.93
CA TYR A 167 6.25 10.70 7.22
C TYR A 167 6.01 9.90 5.95
N ASN A 168 5.91 8.58 6.10
CA ASN A 168 5.44 7.71 5.05
C ASN A 168 4.55 6.60 5.63
N ALA A 169 3.64 6.09 4.82
CA ALA A 169 2.78 4.97 5.15
C ALA A 169 2.73 3.97 4.00
N ILE A 170 2.74 2.69 4.33
CA ILE A 170 2.79 1.59 3.35
C ILE A 170 1.48 0.81 3.43
N GLY A 171 0.86 0.59 2.28
CA GLY A 171 -0.34 -0.21 2.08
C GLY A 171 -0.11 -1.41 1.18
N VAL A 172 -0.91 -2.45 1.36
CA VAL A 172 -0.97 -3.61 0.45
C VAL A 172 -2.22 -3.49 -0.40
N LEU A 173 -2.05 -3.43 -1.72
CA LEU A 173 -3.12 -3.23 -2.67
C LEU A 173 -3.71 -4.54 -3.16
N ALA A 174 -2.86 -5.40 -3.70
CA ALA A 174 -3.26 -6.69 -4.24
C ALA A 174 -2.33 -7.79 -3.73
N VAL A 175 -2.87 -8.98 -3.52
CA VAL A 175 -2.11 -10.16 -3.06
C VAL A 175 -2.44 -11.31 -3.99
N LEU A 176 -1.40 -11.94 -4.54
CA LEU A 176 -1.61 -13.13 -5.36
C LEU A 176 -1.90 -14.34 -4.48
N PRO A 177 -2.75 -15.28 -4.97
CA PRO A 177 -2.97 -16.54 -4.28
C PRO A 177 -1.65 -17.29 -4.06
N GLY A 178 -1.47 -17.83 -2.85
CA GLY A 178 -0.34 -18.70 -2.54
C GLY A 178 -0.40 -20.05 -3.28
N PRO A 179 0.69 -20.84 -3.24
CA PRO A 179 0.79 -22.10 -3.97
C PRO A 179 -0.31 -23.12 -3.66
N GLY A 180 -0.94 -23.05 -2.48
CA GLY A 180 -2.02 -23.94 -2.06
C GLY A 180 -3.41 -23.66 -2.66
N MET A 181 -3.58 -22.59 -3.45
CA MET A 181 -4.89 -22.16 -4.01
C MET A 181 -5.04 -22.45 -5.51
N GLY A 182 -4.50 -23.56 -6.00
CA GLY A 182 -4.57 -23.94 -7.43
C GLY A 182 -3.35 -23.52 -8.24
N ASN A 183 -2.49 -22.64 -7.71
CA ASN A 183 -1.20 -22.29 -8.32
C ASN A 183 -1.35 -21.92 -9.81
N HIS A 184 -0.78 -22.72 -10.72
CA HIS A 184 -0.76 -22.49 -12.17
C HIS A 184 -2.12 -22.68 -12.86
N THR A 185 -3.13 -23.24 -12.18
CA THR A 185 -4.47 -23.43 -12.78
C THR A 185 -5.32 -22.16 -12.74
N LEU A 186 -4.89 -21.14 -11.99
CA LEU A 186 -5.56 -19.85 -11.93
C LEU A 186 -5.13 -18.96 -13.11
N PRO A 187 -6.02 -18.08 -13.63
CA PRO A 187 -5.68 -17.19 -14.74
C PRO A 187 -4.40 -16.38 -14.48
N GLY A 188 -3.46 -16.39 -15.43
CA GLY A 188 -2.21 -15.63 -15.35
C GLY A 188 -1.16 -16.16 -14.35
N MET A 189 -1.44 -17.20 -13.58
CA MET A 189 -0.53 -17.74 -12.55
C MET A 189 0.49 -18.75 -13.09
N ASP A 190 0.39 -19.11 -14.36
CA ASP A 190 1.44 -19.81 -15.12
C ASP A 190 2.71 -18.96 -15.25
N ASP A 191 2.56 -17.63 -15.29
CA ASP A 191 3.65 -16.66 -15.14
C ASP A 191 3.28 -15.55 -14.14
N PRO A 192 3.53 -15.78 -12.84
CA PRO A 192 3.20 -14.80 -11.80
C PRO A 192 4.02 -13.51 -11.91
N GLY A 193 5.14 -13.51 -12.65
CA GLY A 193 5.93 -12.31 -12.90
C GLY A 193 5.22 -11.36 -13.85
N LEU A 194 4.68 -11.89 -14.96
CA LEU A 194 3.86 -11.09 -15.89
C LEU A 194 2.59 -10.56 -15.21
N LEU A 195 1.94 -11.40 -14.40
CA LEU A 195 0.76 -10.99 -13.64
C LEU A 195 1.06 -9.84 -12.68
N LEU A 196 2.16 -9.91 -11.92
CA LEU A 196 2.54 -8.83 -11.02
C LEU A 196 2.87 -7.54 -11.78
N ASN A 197 3.55 -7.60 -12.93
CA ASN A 197 3.82 -6.41 -13.77
C ASN A 197 2.52 -5.75 -14.24
N VAL A 198 1.53 -6.56 -14.65
CA VAL A 198 0.22 -6.07 -15.11
C VAL A 198 -0.58 -5.48 -13.96
N LEU A 199 -0.58 -6.11 -12.79
CA LEU A 199 -1.23 -5.57 -11.59
C LEU A 199 -0.54 -4.28 -11.10
N GLU A 200 0.79 -4.20 -11.16
CA GLU A 200 1.54 -2.99 -10.81
C GLU A 200 1.20 -1.85 -11.78
N MET A 201 1.21 -2.12 -13.09
CA MET A 201 0.80 -1.14 -14.11
C MET A 201 -0.63 -0.68 -13.88
N TRP A 202 -1.56 -1.62 -13.68
CA TRP A 202 -2.95 -1.30 -13.43
C TRP A 202 -3.13 -0.43 -12.17
N MET A 203 -2.49 -0.78 -11.05
CA MET A 203 -2.57 0.02 -9.83
C MET A 203 -1.87 1.37 -9.98
N CYS A 204 -0.77 1.44 -10.73
CA CYS A 204 -0.15 2.72 -11.10
C CYS A 204 -1.12 3.63 -11.85
N LEU A 205 -1.91 3.08 -12.77
CA LEU A 205 -2.95 3.82 -13.47
C LEU A 205 -4.06 4.24 -12.50
N VAL A 206 -4.67 3.32 -11.74
CA VAL A 206 -5.75 3.61 -10.79
C VAL A 206 -5.37 4.74 -9.81
N PHE A 207 -4.14 4.69 -9.28
CA PHE A 207 -3.61 5.68 -8.35
C PHE A 207 -2.93 6.88 -9.00
N ARG A 208 -2.87 6.92 -10.34
CA ARG A 208 -2.27 8.00 -11.13
C ARG A 208 -0.85 8.29 -10.66
N SER A 209 -0.01 7.28 -10.47
CA SER A 209 1.36 7.43 -9.95
C SER A 209 2.44 7.53 -11.03
N LEU A 210 2.10 7.28 -12.30
CA LEU A 210 3.01 7.36 -13.45
C LEU A 210 3.22 8.80 -13.96
N PRO A 211 4.17 9.05 -14.86
CA PRO A 211 4.34 10.36 -15.50
C PRO A 211 3.12 10.71 -16.37
N VAL A 212 2.85 12.00 -16.53
CA VAL A 212 1.63 12.49 -17.21
C VAL A 212 1.53 11.97 -18.65
N ALA A 213 2.65 11.90 -19.39
CA ALA A 213 2.69 11.35 -20.73
C ALA A 213 2.21 9.88 -20.77
N THR A 214 2.74 9.05 -19.86
CA THR A 214 2.34 7.64 -19.72
C THR A 214 0.88 7.52 -19.26
N LEU A 215 0.40 8.38 -18.35
CA LEU A 215 -1.01 8.38 -17.94
C LEU A 215 -1.93 8.70 -19.13
N LYS A 216 -1.59 9.68 -19.96
CA LYS A 216 -2.36 10.02 -21.17
C LYS A 216 -2.40 8.89 -22.19
N GLU A 217 -1.30 8.15 -22.31
CA GLU A 217 -1.19 7.01 -23.22
C GLU A 217 -2.05 5.82 -22.76
N TRP A 218 -2.07 5.53 -21.46
CA TRP A 218 -2.60 4.27 -20.93
C TRP A 218 -3.97 4.36 -20.26
N ILE A 219 -4.49 5.56 -20.02
CA ILE A 219 -5.83 5.73 -19.44
C ILE A 219 -6.87 5.76 -20.58
N PRO A 220 -7.95 4.99 -20.47
CA PRO A 220 -9.00 4.99 -21.48
C PRO A 220 -9.67 6.36 -21.60
N VAL A 221 -10.13 6.67 -22.82
CA VAL A 221 -10.95 7.86 -23.08
C VAL A 221 -12.18 7.86 -22.17
N GLY A 222 -12.51 9.03 -21.62
CA GLY A 222 -13.61 9.20 -20.66
C GLY A 222 -13.23 9.01 -19.19
N VAL A 223 -12.03 8.50 -18.91
CA VAL A 223 -11.48 8.43 -17.55
C VAL A 223 -10.45 9.54 -17.36
N SER A 224 -10.54 10.31 -16.27
CA SER A 224 -9.62 11.42 -16.02
C SER A 224 -8.18 10.94 -15.81
N SER A 225 -7.25 11.46 -16.62
CA SER A 225 -5.82 11.25 -16.46
C SER A 225 -5.16 12.19 -15.45
N GLY A 226 -5.93 13.11 -14.86
CA GLY A 226 -5.46 14.02 -13.82
C GLY A 226 -5.02 13.26 -12.58
N ARG A 227 -4.19 13.92 -11.76
CA ARG A 227 -3.79 13.39 -10.45
C ARG A 227 -5.02 13.28 -9.55
N ARG A 228 -4.91 12.43 -8.53
CA ARG A 228 -5.97 12.29 -7.52
C ARG A 228 -5.83 13.40 -6.48
N GLU A 229 -6.96 13.95 -6.07
CA GLU A 229 -7.01 14.93 -4.98
C GLU A 229 -7.43 14.26 -3.68
N GLY A 230 -6.86 14.73 -2.57
CA GLY A 230 -7.25 14.32 -1.24
C GLY A 230 -7.17 15.46 -0.23
N LYS A 231 -7.13 15.11 1.04
CA LYS A 231 -7.08 16.08 2.15
C LYS A 231 -5.82 16.95 2.09
N GLU A 232 -4.71 16.38 1.64
CA GLU A 232 -3.41 17.03 1.53
C GLU A 232 -3.20 17.73 0.17
N GLY A 233 -4.26 17.86 -0.64
CA GLY A 233 -4.21 18.44 -1.98
C GLY A 233 -4.00 17.38 -3.06
N GLU A 234 -3.36 17.77 -4.16
CA GLU A 234 -3.05 16.88 -5.27
C GLU A 234 -1.93 15.89 -4.90
N PHE A 235 -2.16 14.60 -5.19
CA PHE A 235 -1.20 13.53 -4.93
C PHE A 235 -0.25 13.38 -6.14
N GLY A 236 1.04 13.63 -5.91
CA GLY A 236 2.09 13.43 -6.91
C GLY A 236 2.40 11.95 -7.17
N GLY A 237 3.02 11.66 -8.32
CA GLY A 237 3.44 10.31 -8.70
C GLY A 237 4.96 10.12 -8.62
N LEU A 238 5.40 8.99 -8.07
CA LEU A 238 6.82 8.62 -7.95
C LEU A 238 7.24 7.48 -8.90
N ASN A 239 6.30 6.88 -9.63
CA ASN A 239 6.62 5.88 -10.64
C ASN A 239 7.11 6.61 -11.90
N ILE A 240 8.35 6.32 -12.33
CA ILE A 240 8.98 6.96 -13.49
C ILE A 240 9.27 6.00 -14.65
N ARG A 241 9.01 4.71 -14.46
CA ARG A 241 9.18 3.66 -15.46
C ARG A 241 7.88 2.87 -15.55
N SER A 242 7.51 2.44 -16.75
CA SER A 242 6.37 1.54 -16.92
C SER A 242 6.67 0.19 -16.28
N PRO A 243 5.81 -0.34 -15.39
CA PRO A 243 5.98 -1.69 -14.85
C PRO A 243 6.03 -2.78 -15.93
N LEU A 244 5.43 -2.53 -17.10
CA LEU A 244 5.46 -3.45 -18.24
C LEU A 244 6.88 -3.63 -18.81
N ASP A 245 7.76 -2.65 -18.63
CA ASP A 245 9.15 -2.71 -19.10
C ASP A 245 10.05 -3.54 -18.18
N GLN A 246 9.53 -4.10 -17.08
CA GLN A 246 10.38 -4.82 -16.13
C GLN A 246 11.04 -6.05 -16.75
N GLY A 247 12.35 -6.18 -16.54
CA GLY A 247 13.18 -7.23 -17.13
C GLY A 247 13.64 -6.92 -18.55
N ASP A 248 13.21 -5.80 -19.15
CA ASP A 248 13.75 -5.32 -20.41
C ASP A 248 14.91 -4.35 -20.17
N GLY A 249 16.08 -4.64 -20.75
CA GLY A 249 17.25 -3.77 -20.70
C GLY A 249 17.14 -2.53 -21.60
N ARG A 250 16.16 -2.50 -22.52
CA ARG A 250 15.96 -1.44 -23.52
C ARG A 250 14.93 -0.39 -23.11
N ALA A 251 14.46 -0.41 -21.87
CA ALA A 251 13.46 0.54 -21.40
C ALA A 251 13.95 1.97 -21.59
N GLY A 252 13.20 2.74 -22.39
CA GLY A 252 13.50 4.14 -22.66
C GLY A 252 13.44 4.98 -21.38
N TRP A 253 14.38 5.91 -21.24
CA TRP A 253 14.30 6.91 -20.19
C TRP A 253 13.13 7.85 -20.46
N ILE A 254 12.27 8.06 -19.47
CA ILE A 254 11.19 9.03 -19.57
C ILE A 254 11.74 10.42 -19.25
N ASP A 255 11.52 11.36 -20.17
CA ASP A 255 11.85 12.75 -19.91
C ASP A 255 10.92 13.34 -18.83
N LEU A 256 11.51 13.79 -17.73
CA LEU A 256 10.83 14.41 -16.59
C LEU A 256 11.12 15.91 -16.52
N SER A 257 11.81 16.49 -17.52
CA SER A 257 12.22 17.90 -17.53
C SER A 257 11.06 18.90 -17.42
N THR A 258 9.88 18.50 -17.91
CA THR A 258 8.64 19.30 -17.88
C THR A 258 7.82 19.10 -16.59
N ASN A 259 8.29 18.27 -15.66
CA ASN A 259 7.56 18.03 -14.42
C ASN A 259 7.69 19.22 -13.45
N GLU A 260 6.55 19.77 -13.04
CA GLU A 260 6.49 20.93 -12.15
C GLU A 260 6.68 20.58 -10.67
N ASP A 261 6.67 19.30 -10.30
CA ASP A 261 6.89 18.85 -8.94
C ASP A 261 8.30 19.27 -8.46
N PRO A 262 8.42 20.11 -7.41
CA PRO A 262 9.71 20.60 -6.92
C PRO A 262 10.69 19.49 -6.56
N LEU A 263 10.19 18.36 -6.03
CA LEU A 263 11.01 17.22 -5.63
C LEU A 263 11.57 16.48 -6.86
N VAL A 264 10.79 16.41 -7.94
CA VAL A 264 11.26 15.82 -9.21
C VAL A 264 12.33 16.72 -9.83
N ARG A 265 12.12 18.04 -9.85
CA ARG A 265 13.12 18.99 -10.36
C ARG A 265 14.42 18.95 -9.56
N GLU A 266 14.32 18.84 -8.24
CA GLU A 266 15.48 18.63 -7.37
C GLU A 266 16.21 17.33 -7.70
N TYR A 267 15.49 16.22 -7.86
CA TYR A 267 16.06 14.93 -8.22
C TYR A 267 16.83 14.96 -9.55
N LEU A 268 16.31 15.72 -10.54
CA LEU A 268 16.98 15.92 -11.83
C LEU A 268 18.16 16.89 -11.76
N GLY A 269 18.41 17.54 -10.61
CA GLY A 269 19.42 18.59 -10.48
C GLY A 269 19.04 19.92 -11.15
N VAL A 270 17.81 20.04 -11.65
CA VAL A 270 17.27 21.23 -12.33
C VAL A 270 16.89 22.27 -11.27
N GLY A 271 17.89 22.92 -10.70
CA GLY A 271 17.75 23.95 -9.66
C GLY A 271 18.97 24.07 -8.74
N ALA A 272 19.74 22.99 -8.56
CA ALA A 272 20.96 23.01 -7.75
C ALA A 272 22.08 23.87 -8.37
N ALA A 273 22.09 24.02 -9.70
CA ALA A 273 23.03 24.89 -10.41
C ALA A 273 22.74 26.40 -10.25
N LYS A 274 21.59 26.79 -9.68
CA LYS A 274 21.24 28.21 -9.45
C LYS A 274 21.21 28.64 -7.98
N SER A 275 21.38 27.72 -7.04
CA SER A 275 21.61 28.07 -5.64
C SER A 275 23.01 27.62 -5.23
N GLU A 276 23.98 28.54 -5.27
CA GLU A 276 25.30 28.40 -4.64
C GLU A 276 25.20 28.38 -3.10
N GLN A 277 24.20 27.69 -2.54
CA GLN A 277 24.20 27.41 -1.11
C GLN A 277 25.02 26.14 -0.87
N PRO A 278 26.05 26.20 0.00
CA PRO A 278 26.86 25.04 0.35
C PRO A 278 25.96 23.86 0.75
N ARG A 279 26.24 22.66 0.24
CA ARG A 279 25.52 21.40 0.56
C ARG A 279 25.31 21.22 2.07
N GLU A 280 26.24 21.71 2.89
CA GLU A 280 26.19 21.67 4.35
C GLU A 280 25.04 22.51 4.94
N GLN A 281 24.75 23.70 4.39
CA GLN A 281 23.66 24.56 4.85
C GLN A 281 22.29 23.95 4.52
N ARG A 282 22.17 23.32 3.34
CA ARG A 282 20.94 22.65 2.90
C ARG A 282 20.64 21.38 3.71
N GLY A 283 21.68 20.63 4.07
CA GLY A 283 21.59 19.52 5.02
C GLY A 283 21.14 20.00 6.40
N ALA A 284 21.71 21.09 6.90
CA ALA A 284 21.33 21.68 8.18
C ALA A 284 19.87 22.17 8.21
N GLU A 285 19.38 22.78 7.13
CA GLU A 285 17.97 23.22 7.05
C GLU A 285 17.00 22.03 7.02
N THR A 286 17.33 20.99 6.25
CA THR A 286 16.54 19.75 6.18
C THR A 286 16.45 19.08 7.54
N GLU A 287 17.57 18.99 8.26
CA GLU A 287 17.63 18.46 9.62
C GLU A 287 16.85 19.33 10.61
N LYS A 288 16.93 20.67 10.48
CA LYS A 288 16.14 21.59 11.31
C LYS A 288 14.64 21.36 11.14
N ARG A 289 14.14 21.28 9.90
CA ARG A 289 12.72 21.01 9.61
C ARG A 289 12.26 19.65 10.16
N LYS A 290 13.09 18.61 10.05
CA LYS A 290 12.81 17.28 10.62
C LYS A 290 12.71 17.33 12.15
N ARG A 291 13.62 18.05 12.81
CA ARG A 291 13.61 18.25 14.28
C ARG A 291 12.37 19.02 14.73
N GLU A 292 12.02 20.12 14.07
CA GLU A 292 10.82 20.90 14.39
C GLU A 292 9.54 20.07 14.28
N TYR A 293 9.44 19.23 13.25
CA TYR A 293 8.29 18.33 13.10
C TYR A 293 8.25 17.26 14.19
N ALA A 294 9.39 16.63 14.48
CA ALA A 294 9.50 15.66 15.56
C ALA A 294 9.13 16.26 16.93
N GLU A 295 9.51 17.52 17.18
CA GLU A 295 9.14 18.24 18.40
C GLU A 295 7.63 18.56 18.45
N LYS A 296 7.04 19.03 17.34
CA LYS A 296 5.58 19.23 17.25
C LYS A 296 4.79 17.94 17.46
N ALA A 297 5.23 16.83 16.86
CA ALA A 297 4.61 15.52 17.05
C ALA A 297 4.73 15.04 18.51
N ARG A 298 5.87 15.28 19.16
CA ARG A 298 6.04 15.01 20.60
C ARG A 298 5.10 15.85 21.46
N LYS A 299 4.95 17.15 21.17
CA LYS A 299 4.02 18.05 21.89
C LYS A 299 2.56 17.61 21.73
N LEU A 300 2.13 17.20 20.54
CA LEU A 300 0.80 16.65 20.28
C LEU A 300 0.55 15.33 21.04
N ASN A 301 1.54 14.44 21.07
CA ASN A 301 1.42 13.19 21.83
C ASN A 301 1.41 13.45 23.36
N GLN A 302 2.12 14.48 23.83
CA GLN A 302 2.08 14.91 25.23
C GLN A 302 0.76 15.57 25.60
N SER A 303 0.17 16.40 24.72
CA SER A 303 -1.15 17.01 24.98
C SER A 303 -2.27 15.96 24.99
N GLN A 304 -2.19 14.93 24.14
CA GLN A 304 -3.11 13.79 24.20
C GLN A 304 -2.92 12.94 25.46
N LYS A 305 -1.68 12.72 25.93
CA LYS A 305 -1.42 12.05 27.22
C LYS A 305 -1.81 12.91 28.43
N GLY A 306 -1.81 14.24 28.28
CA GLY A 306 -2.28 15.21 29.27
C GLY A 306 -3.80 15.26 29.42
N MET A 307 -4.56 14.68 28.47
CA MET A 307 -5.99 14.39 28.62
C MET A 307 -6.24 13.07 29.37
N HIS A 308 -5.38 12.73 30.35
CA HIS A 308 -5.77 11.81 31.40
C HIS A 308 -6.93 12.45 32.17
N LEU A 309 -8.07 11.75 32.19
CA LEU A 309 -9.27 12.14 32.92
C LEU A 309 -8.91 12.68 34.30
N THR A 310 -9.14 13.97 34.51
CA THR A 310 -9.24 14.53 35.86
C THR A 310 -10.33 13.74 36.59
N ALA A 311 -10.10 13.39 37.85
CA ALA A 311 -11.05 12.62 38.67
C ALA A 311 -12.47 13.23 38.66
N ASN A 312 -12.58 14.54 38.45
CA ASN A 312 -13.84 15.25 38.29
C ASN A 312 -14.66 14.80 37.06
N THR A 313 -14.02 14.44 35.95
CA THR A 313 -14.72 13.94 34.73
C THR A 313 -15.27 12.53 34.95
N LEU A 314 -14.62 11.73 35.80
CA LEU A 314 -15.07 10.38 36.16
C LEU A 314 -16.24 10.41 37.16
N VAL A 315 -16.28 11.42 38.04
CA VAL A 315 -17.43 11.68 38.94
C VAL A 315 -18.66 12.13 38.15
N VAL A 316 -18.49 12.98 37.12
CA VAL A 316 -19.62 13.45 36.28
C VAL A 316 -20.22 12.30 35.47
N PHE A 317 -19.40 11.40 34.92
CA PHE A 317 -19.93 10.19 34.25
C PHE A 317 -20.52 9.17 35.24
N GLY A 318 -19.95 9.04 36.44
CA GLY A 318 -20.48 8.18 37.50
C GLY A 318 -21.85 8.60 38.03
N MET A 319 -22.08 9.90 38.22
CA MET A 319 -23.39 10.43 38.65
C MET A 319 -24.49 10.30 37.59
N GLY A 320 -24.14 10.43 36.30
CA GLY A 320 -25.11 10.27 35.20
C GLY A 320 -25.69 8.85 35.10
N VAL A 321 -24.88 7.83 35.37
CA VAL A 321 -25.32 6.42 35.32
C VAL A 321 -26.20 6.06 36.53
N VAL A 322 -25.92 6.60 37.72
CA VAL A 322 -26.73 6.36 38.92
C VAL A 322 -28.10 7.04 38.82
N LEU A 323 -28.17 8.27 38.28
CA LEU A 323 -29.44 8.96 38.01
C LEU A 323 -30.26 8.26 36.91
N GLY A 324 -29.61 7.75 35.86
CA GLY A 324 -30.27 6.99 34.80
C GLY A 324 -30.91 5.68 35.28
N ILE A 325 -30.24 4.95 36.19
CA ILE A 325 -30.76 3.69 36.75
C ILE A 325 -31.90 3.94 37.75
N ALA A 326 -31.86 5.04 38.51
CA ALA A 326 -32.93 5.42 39.44
C ALA A 326 -34.24 5.78 38.72
N ILE A 327 -34.15 6.43 37.54
CA ILE A 327 -35.33 6.81 36.75
C ILE A 327 -35.96 5.58 36.04
N VAL A 328 -35.16 4.62 35.59
CA VAL A 328 -35.66 3.41 34.90
C VAL A 328 -36.32 2.41 35.87
N LYS A 329 -36.00 2.44 37.16
CA LYS A 329 -36.61 1.53 38.16
C LYS A 329 -37.77 2.12 38.97
N GLY A 330 -38.15 3.38 38.72
CA GLY A 330 -39.03 4.16 39.58
C GLY A 330 -40.47 4.39 39.10
N PHE A 331 -41.08 3.53 38.28
CA PHE A 331 -42.53 3.60 37.98
C PHE A 331 -43.12 2.21 37.72
N GLY A 332 -43.22 1.40 38.77
CA GLY A 332 -44.06 0.19 38.79
C GLY A 332 -45.20 0.38 39.78
N ALA A 333 -46.33 0.94 39.34
CA ALA A 333 -47.55 1.00 40.14
C ALA A 333 -48.25 -0.38 40.16
N PRO A 334 -49.00 -0.73 41.21
CA PRO A 334 -49.53 -2.08 41.41
C PRO A 334 -50.77 -2.35 40.56
N VAL A 335 -50.86 -3.56 40.01
CA VAL A 335 -52.05 -4.11 39.35
C VAL A 335 -53.11 -4.47 40.41
N PRO A 336 -54.38 -4.02 40.28
CA PRO A 336 -55.45 -4.49 41.16
C PRO A 336 -55.94 -5.87 40.70
N LYS A 337 -56.01 -6.81 41.64
CA LYS A 337 -56.61 -8.13 41.46
C LYS A 337 -58.13 -8.02 41.31
N ARG A 338 -58.69 -8.78 40.37
CA ARG A 338 -60.04 -9.34 40.48
C ARG A 338 -59.93 -10.84 40.69
#